data_AF-C5KNU4-F1
#
_entry.id   AF-C5KNU4-F1
#
_cell.length_a   1.000
_cell.length_b   1.000
_cell.length_c   1.000
_cell.angle_alpha   90.00
_cell.angle_beta   90.00
_cell.angle_gamma   90.00
#
_symmetry.space_group_name_H-M   'P 1'
#
loop_
_entity.id
_entity.type
_entity.pdbx_description
1 polymer ?
#
loop_
_entity_poly.entity_id
_entity_poly.type
_entity_poly.pdbx_seq_one_letter_code
_entity_poly.pdbx_strand_id
1 'polypeptide(L)'
;MFEDMNSAVMQRPYRKYIQRIEDMERMLRVLDSEIAKMPDVTLYKNRIDDFLDHDDEFTLDTLEAEIKRVYEQFIRFRGNNEDLTAELDSATEELNVVQNSLSSGSVAAGTGAALEAPLLQGEPTARGTGRERMGMQFSNIAGVVKMEDQESFARTVFRATRGNTFTQFTEIPDTRKSVFVIYFQGAAANSYMSAKLHRICGAVGVHLYQWPATHDEARVRINELQSIIADKTHALAGFDRFIRDEARGLVEPIRVGGNSRIEEWKLFCIKERNIYATLNLFEGDVTLRCDCWYPSKEEDSIRRVLGESELAASAML
;
A
#
# COMPACT_ATOMS: atom_id res chain seq x y z
N MET A 1 -31.69 32.66 -11.54
CA MET A 1 -30.63 32.21 -12.47
C MET A 1 -29.74 33.39 -12.77
N PHE A 2 -28.44 33.29 -12.53
CA PHE A 2 -27.49 34.38 -12.81
C PHE A 2 -27.01 34.34 -14.26
N GLU A 3 -26.88 35.50 -14.87
CA GLU A 3 -26.33 35.64 -16.22
C GLU A 3 -24.80 35.77 -16.17
N ASP A 4 -24.10 35.18 -17.14
CA ASP A 4 -22.64 35.23 -17.20
C ASP A 4 -22.15 36.58 -17.78
N MET A 5 -21.94 37.55 -16.89
CA MET A 5 -21.42 38.87 -17.24
C MET A 5 -19.94 38.87 -17.61
N ASN A 6 -19.21 37.80 -17.27
CA ASN A 6 -17.77 37.65 -17.53
C ASN A 6 -17.46 36.72 -18.72
N SER A 7 -18.46 36.41 -19.57
CA SER A 7 -18.31 35.48 -20.71
C SER A 7 -17.15 35.83 -21.66
N ALA A 8 -16.85 37.12 -21.82
CA ALA A 8 -15.76 37.61 -22.67
C ALA A 8 -14.37 37.62 -22.00
N VAL A 9 -14.31 37.40 -20.68
CA VAL A 9 -13.07 37.51 -19.89
C VAL A 9 -12.40 36.13 -19.75
N MET A 10 -11.16 36.03 -20.23
CA MET A 10 -10.39 34.78 -20.25
C MET A 10 -9.90 34.35 -18.86
N GLN A 11 -9.70 35.29 -17.93
CA GLN A 11 -9.27 35.01 -16.56
C GLN A 11 -10.39 35.33 -15.57
N ARG A 12 -10.94 34.28 -14.95
CA ARG A 12 -11.97 34.42 -13.92
C ARG A 12 -11.33 34.69 -12.55
N PRO A 13 -11.83 35.66 -11.76
CA PRO A 13 -11.20 36.11 -10.52
C PRO A 13 -11.10 35.03 -9.44
N TYR A 14 -12.11 34.17 -9.29
CA TYR A 14 -12.16 33.15 -8.23
C TYR A 14 -11.63 31.78 -8.63
N ARG A 15 -10.92 31.67 -9.77
CA ARG A 15 -10.38 30.39 -10.26
C ARG A 15 -9.49 29.68 -9.22
N LYS A 16 -8.66 30.43 -8.48
CA LYS A 16 -7.77 29.86 -7.45
C LYS A 16 -8.54 29.23 -6.29
N TYR A 17 -9.64 29.86 -5.86
CA TYR A 17 -10.49 29.34 -4.78
C TYR A 17 -11.18 28.05 -5.21
N ILE A 18 -11.73 28.01 -6.43
CA ILE A 18 -12.31 26.77 -6.99
C ILE A 18 -11.28 25.66 -7.05
N GLN A 19 -10.06 25.95 -7.53
CA GLN A 19 -9.00 24.93 -7.59
C GLN A 19 -8.63 24.38 -6.21
N ARG A 20 -8.54 25.24 -5.18
CA ARG A 20 -8.32 24.82 -3.78
C ARG A 20 -9.43 23.86 -3.32
N ILE A 21 -10.68 24.17 -3.64
CA ILE A 21 -11.83 23.34 -3.25
C ILE A 21 -11.88 22.03 -4.03
N GLU A 22 -11.58 22.04 -5.33
CA GLU A 22 -11.46 20.82 -6.14
C GLU A 22 -10.36 19.88 -5.61
N ASP A 23 -9.24 20.45 -5.15
CA ASP A 23 -8.18 19.68 -4.51
C ASP A 23 -8.65 19.06 -3.17
N MET A 24 -9.41 19.79 -2.35
CA MET A 24 -10.03 19.25 -1.14
C MET A 24 -11.06 18.16 -1.45
N GLU A 25 -11.94 18.37 -2.41
CA GLU A 25 -12.91 17.35 -2.86
C GLU A 25 -12.18 16.09 -3.33
N ARG A 26 -11.07 16.23 -4.05
CA ARG A 26 -10.24 15.09 -4.47
C ARG A 26 -9.68 14.32 -3.27
N MET A 27 -9.18 15.01 -2.25
CA MET A 27 -8.69 14.37 -1.02
C MET A 27 -9.82 13.65 -0.27
N LEU A 28 -10.98 14.29 -0.13
CA LEU A 28 -12.17 13.71 0.50
C LEU A 28 -12.65 12.45 -0.22
N ARG A 29 -12.61 12.40 -1.56
CA ARG A 29 -12.96 11.19 -2.32
C ARG A 29 -12.04 10.02 -2.02
N VAL A 30 -10.73 10.26 -1.87
CA VAL A 30 -9.78 9.21 -1.48
C VAL A 30 -10.13 8.71 -0.09
N LEU A 31 -10.30 9.60 0.89
CA LEU A 31 -10.67 9.22 2.26
C LEU A 31 -11.99 8.43 2.32
N ASP A 32 -13.02 8.88 1.61
CA ASP A 32 -14.33 8.21 1.54
C ASP A 32 -14.22 6.79 0.94
N SER A 33 -13.42 6.63 -0.10
CA SER A 33 -13.20 5.32 -0.73
C SER A 33 -12.49 4.32 0.19
N GLU A 34 -11.64 4.81 1.10
CA GLU A 34 -10.90 3.98 2.05
C GLU A 34 -11.76 3.64 3.27
N ILE A 35 -12.51 4.62 3.78
CA ILE A 35 -13.52 4.39 4.83
C ILE A 35 -14.55 3.36 4.38
N ALA A 36 -14.98 3.42 3.12
CA ALA A 36 -15.93 2.46 2.55
C ALA A 36 -15.41 1.00 2.48
N LYS A 37 -14.09 0.79 2.50
CA LYS A 37 -13.50 -0.56 2.54
C LYS A 37 -13.50 -1.17 3.93
N MET A 38 -13.68 -0.36 4.98
CA MET A 38 -13.65 -0.83 6.36
C MET A 38 -15.01 -1.43 6.76
N PRO A 39 -15.05 -2.66 7.33
CA PRO A 39 -16.26 -3.19 7.92
C PRO A 39 -16.63 -2.36 9.18
N ASP A 40 -17.92 -2.22 9.47
CA ASP A 40 -18.51 -1.47 10.61
C ASP A 40 -18.58 0.07 10.51
N VAL A 41 -18.62 0.65 9.31
CA VAL A 41 -18.81 2.10 9.17
C VAL A 41 -20.23 2.47 8.75
N THR A 42 -20.99 3.08 9.65
CA THR A 42 -22.27 3.74 9.33
C THR A 42 -22.06 5.24 9.14
N LEU A 43 -22.11 5.70 7.90
CA LEU A 43 -22.07 7.14 7.59
C LEU A 43 -23.45 7.76 7.83
N TYR A 44 -23.49 8.83 8.61
CA TYR A 44 -24.68 9.66 8.81
C TYR A 44 -24.66 10.79 7.76
N LYS A 45 -25.67 10.82 6.89
CA LYS A 45 -25.74 11.75 5.74
C LYS A 45 -27.13 12.39 5.63
N ASN A 46 -27.23 13.36 4.73
CA ASN A 46 -28.48 14.00 4.29
C ASN A 46 -29.20 14.87 5.33
N ARG A 47 -28.49 15.42 6.32
CA ARG A 47 -29.01 16.48 7.21
C ARG A 47 -28.47 17.82 6.77
N ILE A 48 -28.95 18.28 5.61
CA ILE A 48 -28.48 19.52 4.98
C ILE A 48 -28.93 20.74 5.81
N ASP A 49 -30.14 20.71 6.37
CA ASP A 49 -30.66 21.81 7.19
C ASP A 49 -29.80 22.02 8.44
N ASP A 50 -29.39 20.95 9.12
CA ASP A 50 -28.50 20.99 10.30
C ASP A 50 -27.12 21.56 9.96
N PHE A 51 -26.58 21.22 8.78
CA PHE A 51 -25.34 21.78 8.27
C PHE A 51 -25.46 23.28 8.01
N LEU A 52 -26.53 23.72 7.33
CA LEU A 52 -26.73 25.13 6.99
C LEU A 52 -26.88 26.02 8.22
N ASP A 53 -27.47 25.51 9.31
CA ASP A 53 -27.61 26.22 10.58
C ASP A 53 -26.27 26.44 11.31
N HIS A 54 -25.22 25.69 10.97
CA HIS A 54 -23.92 25.71 11.66
C HIS A 54 -22.72 25.91 10.71
N ASP A 55 -22.95 26.33 9.47
CA ASP A 55 -21.89 26.47 8.47
C ASP A 55 -20.83 27.51 8.88
N ASP A 56 -21.22 28.51 9.68
CA ASP A 56 -20.32 29.56 10.19
C ASP A 56 -19.16 29.01 11.06
N GLU A 57 -19.24 27.75 11.50
CA GLU A 57 -18.16 27.11 12.26
C GLU A 57 -16.95 26.71 11.38
N PHE A 58 -17.14 26.61 10.07
CA PHE A 58 -16.08 26.23 9.14
C PHE A 58 -15.63 27.43 8.32
N THR A 59 -14.31 27.65 8.28
CA THR A 59 -13.69 28.56 7.31
C THR A 59 -12.92 27.77 6.27
N LEU A 60 -12.78 28.33 5.07
CA LEU A 60 -12.04 27.68 3.99
C LEU A 60 -10.62 27.30 4.42
N ASP A 61 -9.92 28.19 5.12
CA ASP A 61 -8.54 27.97 5.54
C ASP A 61 -8.42 26.92 6.65
N THR A 62 -9.32 26.94 7.64
CA THR A 62 -9.32 25.94 8.71
C THR A 62 -9.64 24.56 8.17
N LEU A 63 -10.64 24.46 7.31
CA LEU A 63 -11.05 23.18 6.74
C LEU A 63 -9.99 22.61 5.79
N GLU A 64 -9.38 23.45 4.95
CA GLU A 64 -8.30 23.04 4.07
C GLU A 64 -7.11 22.48 4.86
N ALA A 65 -6.74 23.15 5.96
CA ALA A 65 -5.65 22.68 6.83
C ALA A 65 -5.98 21.32 7.47
N GLU A 66 -7.21 21.13 7.95
CA GLU A 66 -7.66 19.86 8.54
C GLU A 66 -7.69 18.72 7.52
N ILE A 67 -8.32 18.94 6.35
CA ILE A 67 -8.41 17.93 5.29
C ILE A 67 -7.02 17.55 4.82
N LYS A 68 -6.14 18.53 4.58
CA LYS A 68 -4.75 18.26 4.17
C LYS A 68 -3.99 17.48 5.21
N ARG A 69 -4.12 17.83 6.50
CA ARG A 69 -3.46 17.13 7.60
C ARG A 69 -3.88 15.66 7.63
N VAL A 70 -5.18 15.38 7.64
CA VAL A 70 -5.71 14.00 7.69
C VAL A 70 -5.30 13.23 6.44
N TYR A 71 -5.38 13.86 5.27
CA TYR A 71 -4.98 13.23 4.00
C TYR A 71 -3.49 12.90 3.94
N GLU A 72 -2.61 13.84 4.29
CA GLU A 72 -1.15 13.60 4.31
C GLU A 72 -0.78 12.52 5.31
N GLN A 73 -1.39 12.57 6.49
CA GLN A 73 -1.22 11.57 7.52
C GLN A 73 -1.60 10.19 6.97
N PHE A 74 -2.77 10.07 6.35
CA PHE A 74 -3.24 8.84 5.73
C PHE A 74 -2.29 8.31 4.64
N ILE A 75 -1.82 9.18 3.73
CA ILE A 75 -0.89 8.76 2.65
C ILE A 75 0.45 8.29 3.21
N ARG A 76 1.03 9.00 4.18
CA ARG A 76 2.28 8.59 4.82
C ARG A 76 2.12 7.24 5.53
N PHE A 77 1.02 7.07 6.25
CA PHE A 77 0.74 5.83 6.96
C PHE A 77 0.51 4.66 6.00
N ARG A 78 -0.18 4.88 4.88
CA ARG A 78 -0.35 3.86 3.84
C ARG A 78 0.98 3.42 3.24
N GLY A 79 1.85 4.36 2.87
CA GLY A 79 3.18 4.04 2.34
C GLY A 79 4.00 3.20 3.32
N ASN A 80 4.06 3.63 4.59
CA ASN A 80 4.74 2.87 5.63
C ASN A 80 4.15 1.46 5.79
N ASN A 81 2.83 1.30 5.70
CA ASN A 81 2.18 -0.01 5.81
C ASN A 81 2.49 -0.93 4.63
N GLU A 82 2.54 -0.39 3.41
CA GLU A 82 2.96 -1.13 2.21
C GLU A 82 4.42 -1.62 2.38
N ASP A 83 5.31 -0.76 2.88
CA ASP A 83 6.70 -1.12 3.18
C ASP A 83 6.81 -2.19 4.29
N LEU A 84 6.11 -2.01 5.40
CA LEU A 84 6.06 -2.97 6.52
C LEU A 84 5.52 -4.35 6.08
N THR A 85 4.50 -4.35 5.21
CA THR A 85 3.93 -5.59 4.65
C THR A 85 4.95 -6.29 3.75
N ALA A 86 5.64 -5.54 2.87
CA ALA A 86 6.68 -6.08 2.01
C ALA A 86 7.87 -6.66 2.82
N GLU A 87 8.27 -5.99 3.90
CA GLU A 87 9.31 -6.51 4.79
C GLU A 87 8.85 -7.76 5.56
N LEU A 88 7.59 -7.82 6.00
CA LEU A 88 7.02 -9.00 6.64
C LEU A 88 6.99 -10.19 5.69
N ASP A 89 6.54 -9.98 4.45
CA ASP A 89 6.50 -11.00 3.41
C ASP A 89 7.90 -11.56 3.15
N SER A 90 8.90 -10.69 3.00
CA SER A 90 10.31 -11.07 2.83
C SER A 90 10.84 -11.87 4.03
N ALA A 91 10.58 -11.43 5.26
CA ALA A 91 11.01 -12.13 6.46
C ALA A 91 10.32 -13.51 6.61
N THR A 92 9.05 -13.60 6.20
CA THR A 92 8.28 -14.85 6.22
C THR A 92 8.80 -15.83 5.17
N GLU A 93 9.11 -15.34 3.97
CA GLU A 93 9.77 -16.13 2.93
C GLU A 93 11.14 -16.64 3.39
N GLU A 94 11.97 -15.78 3.98
CA GLU A 94 13.27 -16.18 4.54
C GLU A 94 13.10 -17.26 5.61
N LEU A 95 12.14 -17.10 6.53
CA LEU A 95 11.86 -18.08 7.57
C LEU A 95 11.50 -19.45 6.97
N ASN A 96 10.66 -19.49 5.93
CA ASN A 96 10.29 -20.73 5.26
C ASN A 96 11.50 -21.38 4.57
N VAL A 97 12.40 -20.59 3.96
CA VAL A 97 13.64 -21.09 3.36
C VAL A 97 14.56 -21.72 4.41
N VAL A 98 14.77 -21.02 5.53
CA VAL A 98 15.64 -21.49 6.62
C VAL A 98 15.04 -22.72 7.31
N GLN A 99 13.71 -22.77 7.52
CA GLN A 99 13.03 -23.96 8.03
C GLN A 99 13.17 -25.15 7.08
N ASN A 100 13.03 -24.92 5.77
CA ASN A 100 13.22 -25.98 4.78
C ASN A 100 14.65 -26.56 4.82
N SER A 101 15.65 -25.75 5.18
CA SER A 101 17.02 -26.25 5.36
C SER A 101 17.12 -27.33 6.45
N LEU A 102 16.38 -27.17 7.55
CA LEU A 102 16.35 -28.12 8.66
C LEU A 102 15.63 -29.42 8.26
N SER A 103 14.52 -29.34 7.54
CA SER A 103 13.72 -30.50 7.13
C SER A 103 14.33 -31.27 5.97
N SER A 104 14.98 -30.59 5.02
CA SER A 104 15.53 -31.23 3.82
C SER A 104 16.86 -31.97 4.09
N GLY A 105 17.36 -32.00 5.34
CA GLY A 105 18.58 -32.74 5.74
C GLY A 105 19.88 -32.23 5.09
N SER A 106 19.80 -31.17 4.27
CA SER A 106 20.87 -30.69 3.40
C SER A 106 21.89 -29.80 4.10
N VAL A 107 21.65 -29.35 5.33
CA VAL A 107 22.65 -28.59 6.12
C VAL A 107 23.93 -29.41 6.35
N ALA A 108 23.87 -30.74 6.22
CA ALA A 108 25.04 -31.63 6.29
C ALA A 108 25.72 -31.90 4.93
N ALA A 109 25.18 -31.38 3.82
CA ALA A 109 25.76 -31.52 2.48
C ALA A 109 26.90 -30.53 2.22
N GLY A 110 26.92 -29.37 2.91
CA GLY A 110 28.02 -28.41 2.85
C GLY A 110 29.29 -28.88 3.57
N THR A 111 29.16 -29.85 4.48
CA THR A 111 30.29 -30.45 5.21
C THR A 111 30.65 -31.83 4.66
N GLY A 112 30.49 -32.10 3.36
CA GLY A 112 31.04 -33.31 2.71
C GLY A 112 30.67 -34.67 3.34
N ALA A 113 29.72 -34.73 4.27
CA ALA A 113 29.49 -35.88 5.15
C ALA A 113 28.17 -36.60 4.85
N ALA A 114 27.18 -35.93 4.25
CA ALA A 114 25.84 -36.50 4.08
C ALA A 114 25.59 -37.23 2.74
N LEU A 115 26.57 -37.29 1.83
CA LEU A 115 26.48 -38.09 0.59
C LEU A 115 27.29 -39.40 0.67
N GLU A 116 27.57 -39.89 1.89
CA GLU A 116 28.16 -41.22 2.11
C GLU A 116 27.14 -42.36 2.07
N ALA A 117 25.89 -42.13 1.66
CA ALA A 117 24.94 -43.19 1.36
C ALA A 117 25.14 -43.66 -0.11
N PRO A 118 25.62 -44.89 -0.37
CA PRO A 118 25.87 -45.37 -1.72
C PRO A 118 24.54 -45.55 -2.48
N LEU A 119 24.20 -44.57 -3.33
CA LEU A 119 23.00 -44.59 -4.18
C LEU A 119 23.22 -45.38 -5.48
N LEU A 120 23.99 -46.47 -5.41
CA LEU A 120 24.24 -47.42 -6.50
C LEU A 120 24.75 -48.73 -5.88
N GLN A 121 23.82 -49.55 -5.38
CA GLN A 121 24.06 -50.97 -5.14
C GLN A 121 24.10 -51.68 -6.50
N GLY A 122 25.28 -51.69 -7.12
CA GLY A 122 25.59 -52.47 -8.32
C GLY A 122 26.91 -53.20 -8.10
N GLU A 123 26.79 -54.47 -7.72
CA GLU A 123 27.73 -55.61 -7.72
C GLU A 123 29.26 -55.42 -7.48
N PRO A 124 29.89 -56.29 -6.66
CA PRO A 124 31.30 -56.17 -6.30
C PRO A 124 32.20 -56.93 -7.29
N THR A 125 32.92 -56.23 -8.17
CA THR A 125 34.14 -56.80 -8.76
C THR A 125 35.27 -55.79 -8.91
N ALA A 126 36.44 -56.24 -8.42
CA ALA A 126 37.80 -55.85 -8.80
C ALA A 126 38.42 -54.56 -8.23
N ARG A 127 39.37 -54.83 -7.32
CA ARG A 127 40.55 -54.04 -6.92
C ARG A 127 41.06 -53.06 -7.98
N GLY A 128 41.31 -51.81 -7.58
CA GLY A 128 42.15 -50.89 -8.36
C GLY A 128 42.21 -49.46 -7.83
N THR A 129 43.34 -49.13 -7.20
CA THR A 129 43.96 -47.79 -7.08
C THR A 129 43.23 -46.69 -6.31
N GLY A 130 43.93 -46.19 -5.28
CA GLY A 130 43.54 -45.03 -4.49
C GLY A 130 43.30 -43.80 -5.35
N ARG A 131 42.04 -43.41 -5.43
CA ARG A 131 41.65 -42.05 -5.81
C ARG A 131 41.27 -41.38 -4.50
N GLU A 132 42.14 -40.50 -4.01
CA GLU A 132 41.81 -39.54 -2.97
C GLU A 132 40.42 -38.98 -3.29
N ARG A 133 39.46 -39.29 -2.41
CA ARG A 133 38.08 -38.78 -2.48
C ARG A 133 38.16 -37.28 -2.21
N MET A 134 38.53 -36.53 -3.25
CA MET A 134 38.49 -35.07 -3.24
C MET A 134 37.05 -34.69 -2.93
N GLY A 135 36.82 -34.22 -1.69
CA GLY A 135 35.49 -33.91 -1.18
C GLY A 135 34.77 -33.01 -2.15
N MET A 136 33.72 -33.54 -2.79
CA MET A 136 32.94 -32.83 -3.78
C MET A 136 32.17 -31.71 -3.05
N GLN A 137 32.73 -30.51 -3.03
CA GLN A 137 32.08 -29.35 -2.42
C GLN A 137 30.92 -28.91 -3.31
N PHE A 138 29.70 -29.13 -2.83
CA PHE A 138 28.48 -28.64 -3.46
C PHE A 138 28.15 -27.26 -2.88
N SER A 139 27.82 -26.33 -3.77
CA SER A 139 27.25 -25.04 -3.40
C SER A 139 25.76 -25.05 -3.70
N ASN A 140 25.02 -24.21 -3.01
CA ASN A 140 23.57 -24.10 -3.17
C ASN A 140 23.10 -22.65 -3.22
N ILE A 141 21.99 -22.45 -3.94
CA ILE A 141 21.25 -21.19 -3.99
C ILE A 141 19.81 -21.51 -3.63
N ALA A 142 19.23 -20.74 -2.72
CA ALA A 142 17.85 -20.91 -2.29
C ALA A 142 17.05 -19.63 -2.50
N GLY A 143 15.76 -19.79 -2.72
CA GLY A 143 14.84 -18.70 -2.96
C GLY A 143 13.39 -19.16 -2.95
N VAL A 144 12.50 -18.23 -3.26
CA VAL A 144 11.06 -18.47 -3.35
C VAL A 144 10.57 -18.18 -4.76
N VAL A 145 9.74 -19.06 -5.30
CA VAL A 145 9.11 -18.94 -6.62
C VAL A 145 7.61 -19.17 -6.50
N LYS A 146 6.81 -18.55 -7.37
CA LYS A 146 5.38 -18.85 -7.46
C LYS A 146 5.17 -20.27 -7.97
N MET A 147 4.13 -20.94 -7.49
CA MET A 147 3.81 -22.31 -7.88
C MET A 147 3.53 -22.44 -9.39
N GLU A 148 2.93 -21.42 -10.00
CA GLU A 148 2.64 -21.37 -11.45
C GLU A 148 3.91 -21.34 -12.32
N ASP A 149 5.00 -20.75 -11.81
CA ASP A 149 6.26 -20.57 -12.54
C ASP A 149 7.26 -21.71 -12.28
N GLN A 150 6.95 -22.64 -11.38
CA GLN A 150 7.85 -23.69 -10.91
C GLN A 150 8.42 -24.52 -12.06
N GLU A 151 7.56 -25.02 -12.96
CA GLU A 151 8.01 -25.82 -14.10
C GLU A 151 8.83 -25.03 -15.11
N SER A 152 8.40 -23.79 -15.41
CA SER A 152 9.09 -22.90 -16.34
C SER A 152 10.49 -22.55 -15.84
N PHE A 153 10.59 -22.24 -14.54
CA PHE A 153 11.83 -21.95 -13.85
C PHE A 153 12.78 -23.16 -13.88
N ALA A 154 12.31 -24.35 -13.48
CA ALA A 154 13.11 -25.57 -13.48
C ALA A 154 13.66 -25.90 -14.88
N ARG A 155 12.83 -25.78 -15.93
CA ARG A 155 13.25 -26.00 -17.33
C ARG A 155 14.30 -24.98 -17.77
N THR A 156 14.16 -23.72 -17.37
CA THR A 156 15.10 -22.65 -17.70
C THR A 156 16.46 -22.89 -17.05
N VAL A 157 16.47 -23.23 -15.76
CA VAL A 157 17.69 -23.59 -15.02
C VAL A 157 18.36 -24.82 -15.64
N PHE A 158 17.59 -25.88 -15.92
CA PHE A 158 18.11 -27.12 -16.51
C PHE A 158 18.75 -26.87 -17.89
N ARG A 159 18.07 -26.13 -18.77
CA ARG A 159 18.57 -25.79 -20.11
C ARG A 159 19.84 -24.93 -20.05
N ALA A 160 19.85 -23.92 -19.18
CA ALA A 160 20.99 -23.01 -19.06
C ALA A 160 22.23 -23.68 -18.46
N THR A 161 22.03 -24.66 -17.56
CA THR A 161 23.10 -25.39 -16.86
C THR A 161 23.49 -26.70 -17.56
N ARG A 162 22.81 -27.06 -18.66
CA ARG A 162 22.96 -28.33 -19.39
C ARG A 162 22.81 -29.57 -18.49
N GLY A 163 21.91 -29.49 -17.51
CA GLY A 163 21.65 -30.57 -16.57
C GLY A 163 22.70 -30.77 -15.46
N ASN A 164 23.64 -29.84 -15.29
CA ASN A 164 24.65 -29.90 -14.22
C ASN A 164 24.17 -29.36 -12.86
N THR A 165 22.85 -29.18 -12.70
CA THR A 165 22.25 -28.68 -11.45
C THR A 165 21.05 -29.53 -11.08
N PHE A 166 20.81 -29.65 -9.78
CA PHE A 166 19.65 -30.33 -9.22
C PHE A 166 18.78 -29.32 -8.49
N THR A 167 17.51 -29.20 -8.87
CA THR A 167 16.54 -28.27 -8.27
C THR A 167 15.52 -29.02 -7.45
N GLN A 168 15.46 -28.75 -6.15
CA GLN A 168 14.44 -29.27 -5.25
C GLN A 168 13.41 -28.17 -4.96
N PHE A 169 12.13 -28.53 -4.94
CA PHE A 169 11.04 -27.63 -4.57
C PHE A 169 10.32 -28.14 -3.33
N THR A 170 9.91 -27.23 -2.47
CA THR A 170 9.10 -27.49 -1.28
C THR A 170 7.98 -26.48 -1.25
N GLU A 171 6.74 -26.95 -1.25
CA GLU A 171 5.56 -26.09 -1.25
C GLU A 171 5.40 -25.39 0.11
N ILE A 172 5.08 -24.10 0.09
CA ILE A 172 4.72 -23.34 1.28
C ILE A 172 3.19 -23.38 1.40
N PRO A 173 2.62 -23.91 2.50
CA PRO A 173 1.17 -23.96 2.70
C PRO A 173 0.52 -22.57 2.54
N ASP A 174 -0.68 -22.53 1.98
CA ASP A 174 -1.59 -21.37 1.91
C ASP A 174 -1.09 -20.11 1.17
N THR A 175 0.12 -20.13 0.59
CA THR A 175 0.71 -18.95 -0.07
C THR A 175 0.82 -19.07 -1.60
N ARG A 176 0.52 -20.24 -2.18
CA ARG A 176 0.76 -20.58 -3.60
C ARG A 176 2.20 -20.28 -4.06
N LYS A 177 3.15 -20.33 -3.12
CA LYS A 177 4.58 -20.15 -3.34
C LYS A 177 5.30 -21.44 -2.95
N SER A 178 6.45 -21.66 -3.56
CA SER A 178 7.32 -22.81 -3.30
C SER A 178 8.74 -22.31 -3.01
N VAL A 179 9.35 -22.83 -1.95
CA VAL A 179 10.79 -22.70 -1.74
C VAL A 179 11.50 -23.57 -2.77
N PHE A 180 12.52 -23.03 -3.42
CA PHE A 180 13.40 -23.81 -4.28
C PHE A 180 14.83 -23.80 -3.74
N VAL A 181 15.54 -24.91 -3.96
CA VAL A 181 16.96 -25.05 -3.64
C VAL A 181 17.66 -25.64 -4.86
N ILE A 182 18.65 -24.92 -5.39
CA ILE A 182 19.45 -25.34 -6.54
C ILE A 182 20.82 -25.77 -6.03
N TYR A 183 21.14 -27.05 -6.22
CA TYR A 183 22.44 -27.63 -5.92
C TYR A 183 23.30 -27.67 -7.18
N PHE A 184 24.55 -27.24 -7.06
CA PHE A 184 25.52 -27.28 -8.15
C PHE A 184 26.92 -27.58 -7.64
N GLN A 185 27.75 -28.16 -8.51
CA GLN A 185 29.12 -28.49 -8.19
C GLN A 185 30.04 -27.27 -8.38
N GLY A 186 30.86 -26.98 -7.36
CA GLY A 186 31.89 -25.95 -7.42
C GLY A 186 31.93 -25.10 -6.15
N ALA A 187 33.13 -24.92 -5.60
CA ALA A 187 33.38 -24.09 -4.44
C ALA A 187 33.55 -22.62 -4.86
N ALA A 188 32.54 -21.78 -4.62
CA ALA A 188 32.62 -20.32 -4.42
C ALA A 188 31.34 -19.62 -4.88
N ALA A 189 30.94 -18.59 -4.13
CA ALA A 189 29.94 -17.59 -4.52
C ALA A 189 30.26 -16.92 -5.88
N ASN A 190 31.53 -16.93 -6.31
CA ASN A 190 32.02 -16.31 -7.55
C ASN A 190 32.21 -17.29 -8.74
N SER A 191 31.71 -18.52 -8.65
CA SER A 191 31.75 -19.45 -9.78
C SER A 191 30.91 -18.92 -10.96
N TYR A 192 31.35 -19.21 -12.19
CA TYR A 192 30.56 -18.93 -13.41
C TYR A 192 29.13 -19.50 -13.31
N MET A 193 28.97 -20.66 -12.66
CA MET A 193 27.67 -21.28 -12.44
C MET A 193 26.79 -20.45 -11.51
N SER A 194 27.35 -19.98 -10.39
CA SER A 194 26.67 -19.09 -9.42
C SER A 194 26.20 -17.81 -10.11
N ALA A 195 27.10 -17.11 -10.82
CA ALA A 195 26.76 -15.88 -11.54
C ALA A 195 25.67 -16.10 -12.60
N LYS A 196 25.68 -17.25 -13.29
CA LYS A 196 24.66 -17.62 -14.26
C LYS A 196 23.30 -17.88 -13.60
N LEU A 197 23.27 -18.59 -12.47
CA LEU A 197 22.06 -18.84 -11.70
C LEU A 197 21.49 -17.54 -11.13
N HIS A 198 22.32 -16.66 -10.57
CA HIS A 198 21.89 -15.33 -10.13
C HIS A 198 21.30 -14.50 -11.26
N ARG A 199 21.88 -14.54 -12.46
CA ARG A 199 21.32 -13.84 -13.64
C ARG A 199 19.95 -14.41 -14.07
N ILE A 200 19.78 -15.74 -14.02
CA ILE A 200 18.48 -16.37 -14.32
C ILE A 200 17.46 -15.98 -13.26
N CYS A 201 17.83 -16.04 -11.98
CA CYS A 201 16.95 -15.68 -10.87
C CYS A 201 16.52 -14.21 -10.96
N GLY A 202 17.44 -13.30 -11.28
CA GLY A 202 17.14 -11.89 -11.52
C GLY A 202 16.28 -11.64 -12.77
N ALA A 203 16.41 -12.45 -13.81
CA ALA A 203 15.58 -12.34 -15.02
C ALA A 203 14.15 -12.86 -14.82
N VAL A 204 13.97 -13.86 -13.95
CA VAL A 204 12.65 -14.40 -13.58
C VAL A 204 11.98 -13.56 -12.49
N GLY A 205 12.77 -12.79 -11.72
CA GLY A 205 12.26 -11.95 -10.63
C GLY A 205 12.01 -12.73 -9.33
N VAL A 206 12.76 -13.80 -9.08
CA VAL A 206 12.67 -14.55 -7.81
C VAL A 206 13.58 -13.94 -6.76
N HIS A 207 13.10 -13.95 -5.50
CA HIS A 207 13.88 -13.50 -4.35
C HIS A 207 14.80 -14.62 -3.87
N LEU A 208 16.07 -14.26 -3.67
CA LEU A 208 17.10 -15.17 -3.19
C LEU A 208 17.39 -14.88 -1.73
N TYR A 209 17.49 -15.94 -0.93
CA TYR A 209 17.75 -15.85 0.50
C TYR A 209 19.02 -16.64 0.84
N GLN A 210 19.69 -16.22 1.93
CA GLN A 210 20.89 -16.90 2.38
C GLN A 210 20.53 -18.28 2.96
N TRP A 211 21.21 -19.31 2.47
CA TRP A 211 21.07 -20.65 3.01
C TRP A 211 22.04 -20.85 4.18
N PRO A 212 21.57 -21.32 5.36
CA PRO A 212 22.44 -21.50 6.53
C PRO A 212 23.44 -22.64 6.30
N ALA A 213 24.68 -22.44 6.75
CA ALA A 213 25.74 -23.44 6.60
C ALA A 213 25.68 -24.52 7.68
N THR A 214 25.18 -24.17 8.87
CA THR A 214 25.08 -25.10 10.01
C THR A 214 23.68 -25.12 10.61
N HIS A 215 23.37 -26.23 11.28
CA HIS A 215 22.08 -26.40 11.96
C HIS A 215 21.91 -25.41 13.13
N ASP A 216 23.01 -25.02 13.79
CA ASP A 216 22.98 -24.04 14.88
C ASP A 216 22.69 -22.63 14.35
N GLU A 217 23.38 -22.21 13.28
CA GLU A 217 23.13 -20.95 12.57
C GLU A 217 21.68 -20.86 12.07
N ALA A 218 21.15 -21.95 11.50
CA ALA A 218 19.76 -22.03 11.07
C ALA A 218 18.78 -21.81 12.24
N ARG A 219 19.05 -22.41 13.41
CA ARG A 219 18.20 -22.26 14.61
C ARG A 219 18.24 -20.85 15.16
N VAL A 220 19.42 -20.24 15.24
CA VAL A 220 19.58 -18.83 15.66
C VAL A 220 18.80 -17.92 14.70
N ARG A 221 18.98 -18.10 13.40
CA ARG A 221 18.32 -17.29 12.38
C ARG A 221 16.79 -17.42 12.40
N ILE A 222 16.26 -18.62 12.63
CA ILE A 222 14.81 -18.83 12.78
C ILE A 222 14.26 -18.06 13.98
N ASN A 223 14.94 -18.11 15.14
CA ASN A 223 14.48 -17.40 16.32
C ASN A 223 14.48 -15.87 16.10
N GLU A 224 15.51 -15.34 15.44
CA GLU A 224 15.57 -13.93 15.05
C GLU A 224 14.42 -13.55 14.12
N LEU A 225 14.20 -14.33 13.05
CA LEU A 225 13.13 -14.08 12.07
C LEU A 225 11.74 -14.18 12.70
N GLN A 226 11.52 -15.12 13.62
CA GLN A 226 10.27 -15.23 14.36
C GLN A 226 10.01 -13.99 15.22
N SER A 227 11.03 -13.46 15.91
CA SER A 227 10.90 -12.20 16.66
C SER A 227 10.57 -11.04 15.73
N ILE A 228 11.28 -10.92 14.60
CA ILE A 228 11.07 -9.85 13.62
C ILE A 228 9.65 -9.92 13.02
N ILE A 229 9.17 -11.12 12.68
CA ILE A 229 7.81 -11.31 12.14
C ILE A 229 6.78 -10.97 13.21
N ALA A 230 6.97 -11.40 14.47
CA ALA A 230 6.06 -11.08 15.55
C ALA A 230 5.97 -9.56 15.79
N ASP A 231 7.10 -8.87 15.84
CA ASP A 231 7.17 -7.42 16.03
C ASP A 231 6.51 -6.67 14.87
N LYS A 232 6.79 -7.08 13.62
CA LYS A 232 6.16 -6.50 12.42
C LYS A 232 4.66 -6.76 12.35
N THR A 233 4.23 -7.97 12.69
CA THR A 233 2.80 -8.32 12.73
C THR A 233 2.09 -7.50 13.79
N HIS A 234 2.73 -7.28 14.95
CA HIS A 234 2.18 -6.41 15.99
C HIS A 234 2.11 -4.95 15.52
N ALA A 235 3.12 -4.46 14.80
CA ALA A 235 3.11 -3.12 14.21
C ALA A 235 1.99 -2.95 13.18
N LEU A 236 1.76 -3.94 12.30
CA LEU A 236 0.65 -3.94 11.33
C LEU A 236 -0.71 -3.97 12.02
N ALA A 237 -0.87 -4.78 13.08
CA ALA A 237 -2.11 -4.79 13.85
C ALA A 237 -2.36 -3.44 14.57
N GLY A 238 -1.30 -2.81 15.06
CA GLY A 238 -1.34 -1.45 15.62
C GLY A 238 -1.77 -0.42 14.57
N PHE A 239 -1.24 -0.53 13.35
CA PHE A 239 -1.64 0.30 12.20
C PHE A 239 -3.14 0.13 11.87
N ASP A 240 -3.60 -1.11 11.76
CA ASP A 240 -5.00 -1.43 11.48
C ASP A 240 -5.93 -0.80 12.51
N ARG A 241 -5.51 -0.79 13.78
CA ARG A 241 -6.26 -0.14 14.84
C ARG A 241 -6.24 1.38 14.70
N PHE A 242 -5.08 1.96 14.41
CA PHE A 242 -4.91 3.40 14.24
C PHE A 242 -5.80 3.94 13.11
N ILE A 243 -5.77 3.29 11.94
CA ILE A 243 -6.58 3.68 10.78
C ILE A 243 -8.08 3.56 11.08
N ARG A 244 -8.51 2.51 11.80
CA ARG A 244 -9.90 2.38 12.23
C ARG A 244 -10.33 3.48 13.20
N ASP A 245 -9.44 3.92 14.08
CA ASP A 245 -9.71 4.99 15.05
C ASP A 245 -9.84 6.34 14.34
N GLU A 246 -8.92 6.64 13.41
CA GLU A 246 -8.97 7.85 12.58
C GLU A 246 -10.24 7.87 11.70
N ALA A 247 -10.55 6.73 11.04
CA ALA A 247 -11.77 6.58 10.25
C ALA A 247 -13.03 6.75 11.11
N ARG A 248 -13.02 6.24 12.34
CA ARG A 248 -14.12 6.44 13.29
C ARG A 248 -14.29 7.91 13.62
N GLY A 249 -13.22 8.65 13.90
CA GLY A 249 -13.29 10.10 14.13
C GLY A 249 -13.84 10.91 12.95
N LEU A 250 -13.67 10.43 11.72
CA LEU A 250 -14.24 11.04 10.51
C LEU A 250 -15.73 10.69 10.29
N VAL A 251 -16.15 9.54 10.81
CA VAL A 251 -17.51 9.01 10.64
C VAL A 251 -18.42 9.43 11.79
N GLU A 252 -17.85 9.62 12.97
CA GLU A 252 -18.57 10.10 14.14
C GLU A 252 -19.22 11.46 13.81
N PRO A 253 -20.53 11.59 14.10
CA PRO A 253 -21.22 12.83 13.85
C PRO A 253 -20.71 13.88 14.84
N ILE A 254 -20.43 15.08 14.33
CA ILE A 254 -19.91 16.20 15.15
C ILE A 254 -20.91 16.57 16.24
N ARG A 255 -22.21 16.40 15.95
CA ARG A 255 -23.33 16.69 16.85
C ARG A 255 -24.23 15.47 17.00
N VAL A 256 -25.00 15.43 18.09
CA VAL A 256 -26.00 14.39 18.31
C VAL A 256 -27.09 14.52 17.24
N GLY A 257 -27.11 13.57 16.30
CA GLY A 257 -27.99 13.66 15.13
C GLY A 257 -27.50 14.66 14.08
N GLY A 258 -26.21 14.97 14.00
CA GLY A 258 -25.63 15.69 12.85
C GLY A 258 -25.20 14.74 11.74
N ASN A 259 -24.57 15.27 10.68
CA ASN A 259 -23.89 14.43 9.71
C ASN A 259 -22.54 13.95 10.26
N SER A 260 -22.00 12.89 9.66
CA SER A 260 -20.61 12.47 9.86
C SER A 260 -19.66 13.62 9.51
N ARG A 261 -18.55 13.77 10.24
CA ARG A 261 -17.57 14.84 9.99
C ARG A 261 -17.11 14.92 8.54
N ILE A 262 -16.84 13.77 7.90
CA ILE A 262 -16.47 13.74 6.47
C ILE A 262 -17.60 14.23 5.54
N GLU A 263 -18.86 14.07 5.93
CA GLU A 263 -20.00 14.54 5.14
C GLU A 263 -20.19 16.05 5.30
N GLU A 264 -20.04 16.60 6.51
CA GLU A 264 -20.02 18.05 6.75
C GLU A 264 -18.94 18.73 5.90
N TRP A 265 -17.74 18.15 5.85
CA TRP A 265 -16.64 18.62 5.02
C TRP A 265 -16.97 18.61 3.52
N LYS A 266 -17.70 17.60 3.05
CA LYS A 266 -18.16 17.53 1.66
C LYS A 266 -19.23 18.58 1.37
N LEU A 267 -20.21 18.74 2.26
CA LEU A 267 -21.28 19.73 2.12
C LEU A 267 -20.70 21.15 2.07
N PHE A 268 -19.73 21.45 2.93
CA PHE A 268 -18.97 22.70 2.89
C PHE A 268 -18.27 22.90 1.54
N CYS A 269 -17.50 21.92 1.05
CA CYS A 269 -16.84 22.02 -0.25
C CYS A 269 -17.84 22.26 -1.39
N ILE A 270 -18.98 21.56 -1.38
CA ILE A 270 -20.03 21.73 -2.40
C ILE A 270 -20.62 23.13 -2.33
N LYS A 271 -20.94 23.63 -1.12
CA LYS A 271 -21.47 24.98 -0.90
C LYS A 271 -20.49 26.03 -1.42
N GLU A 272 -19.26 26.02 -0.94
CA GLU A 272 -18.22 27.00 -1.30
C GLU A 272 -17.90 26.97 -2.80
N ARG A 273 -17.81 25.77 -3.40
CA ARG A 273 -17.59 25.64 -4.85
C ARG A 273 -18.70 26.31 -5.64
N ASN A 274 -19.96 26.12 -5.23
CA ASN A 274 -21.10 26.75 -5.89
C ASN A 274 -21.14 28.26 -5.69
N ILE A 275 -20.74 28.76 -4.50
CA ILE A 275 -20.62 30.20 -4.23
C ILE A 275 -19.56 30.81 -5.16
N TYR A 276 -18.32 30.30 -5.16
CA TYR A 276 -17.27 30.84 -6.02
C TYR A 276 -17.53 30.65 -7.52
N ALA A 277 -18.21 29.56 -7.91
CA ALA A 277 -18.67 29.38 -9.29
C ALA A 277 -19.69 30.45 -9.68
N THR A 278 -20.60 30.81 -8.77
CA THR A 278 -21.59 31.89 -8.99
C THR A 278 -20.91 33.26 -9.02
N LEU A 279 -19.98 33.54 -8.10
CA LEU A 279 -19.21 34.79 -8.06
C LEU A 279 -18.36 35.00 -9.32
N ASN A 280 -17.92 33.92 -9.99
CA ASN A 280 -17.21 34.03 -11.27
C ASN A 280 -18.08 34.54 -12.42
N LEU A 281 -19.41 34.51 -12.28
CA LEU A 281 -20.35 35.08 -13.25
C LEU A 281 -20.50 36.60 -13.09
N PHE A 282 -20.12 37.15 -11.94
CA PHE A 282 -20.36 38.55 -11.57
C PHE A 282 -19.25 39.47 -12.06
N GLU A 283 -19.60 40.68 -12.49
CA GLU A 283 -18.65 41.70 -12.95
C GLU A 283 -18.26 42.64 -11.79
N GLY A 284 -17.04 43.18 -11.82
CA GLY A 284 -16.57 44.22 -10.90
C GLY A 284 -15.55 43.72 -9.88
N ASP A 285 -14.69 44.65 -9.43
CA ASP A 285 -13.56 44.36 -8.53
C ASP A 285 -13.87 44.77 -7.08
N VAL A 286 -14.33 46.01 -6.87
CA VAL A 286 -14.69 46.55 -5.54
C VAL A 286 -16.19 46.44 -5.25
N THR A 287 -17.03 46.54 -6.29
CA THR A 287 -18.48 46.37 -6.19
C THR A 287 -18.88 45.29 -7.16
N LEU A 288 -19.36 44.17 -6.62
CA LEU A 288 -19.83 43.05 -7.44
C LEU A 288 -21.20 43.39 -8.01
N ARG A 289 -21.32 43.30 -9.33
CA ARG A 289 -22.56 43.47 -10.08
C ARG A 289 -22.95 42.15 -10.72
N CYS A 290 -24.23 41.80 -10.61
CA CYS A 290 -24.80 40.65 -11.26
C CYS A 290 -26.16 40.98 -11.86
N ASP A 291 -26.43 40.39 -13.02
CA ASP A 291 -27.76 40.36 -13.61
C ASP A 291 -28.35 38.97 -13.37
N CYS A 292 -29.61 38.91 -12.92
CA CYS A 292 -30.26 37.65 -12.61
C CYS A 292 -31.73 37.63 -13.03
N TRP A 293 -32.17 36.45 -13.45
CA TRP A 293 -33.55 36.13 -13.74
C TRP A 293 -34.21 35.54 -12.50
N TYR A 294 -35.32 36.13 -12.06
CA TYR A 294 -36.15 35.66 -10.94
C TYR A 294 -37.65 35.81 -11.27
N PRO A 295 -38.54 35.01 -10.66
CA PRO A 295 -39.98 35.16 -10.82
C PRO A 295 -40.47 36.47 -10.19
N SER A 296 -41.29 37.26 -10.91
CA SER A 296 -41.80 38.54 -10.40
C SER A 296 -42.60 38.41 -9.09
N LYS A 297 -43.16 37.23 -8.79
CA LYS A 297 -43.90 36.97 -7.54
C LYS A 297 -42.99 36.83 -6.31
N GLU A 298 -41.70 36.57 -6.51
CA GLU A 298 -40.74 36.33 -5.43
C GLU A 298 -39.91 37.59 -5.11
N GLU A 299 -40.13 38.69 -5.83
CA GLU A 299 -39.36 39.92 -5.71
C GLU A 299 -39.34 40.46 -4.26
N ASP A 300 -40.50 40.55 -3.62
CA ASP A 300 -40.60 41.02 -2.23
C ASP A 300 -39.86 40.11 -1.25
N SER A 301 -39.90 38.79 -1.48
CA SER A 301 -39.18 37.82 -0.65
C SER A 301 -37.67 37.94 -0.81
N ILE A 302 -37.19 38.10 -2.04
CA ILE A 302 -35.76 38.30 -2.34
C ILE A 302 -35.27 39.60 -1.69
N ARG A 303 -36.00 40.71 -1.86
CA ARG A 303 -35.65 42.00 -1.23
C ARG A 303 -35.60 41.91 0.29
N ARG A 304 -36.54 41.19 0.91
CA ARG A 304 -36.54 40.98 2.36
C ARG A 304 -35.29 40.23 2.82
N VAL A 305 -34.96 39.10 2.18
CA VAL A 305 -33.78 38.29 2.54
C VAL A 305 -32.48 39.08 2.35
N LEU A 306 -32.38 39.89 1.29
CA LEU A 306 -31.24 40.76 1.07
C LEU A 306 -31.13 41.85 2.15
N GLY A 307 -32.26 42.45 2.56
CA GLY A 307 -32.28 43.45 3.63
C GLY A 307 -31.95 42.89 5.02
N GLU A 308 -32.43 41.68 5.33
CA GLU A 308 -32.07 40.95 6.56
C GLU A 308 -30.57 40.63 6.59
N SER A 309 -30.00 40.21 5.46
CA SER A 309 -28.56 39.96 5.31
C SER A 309 -27.72 41.24 5.47
N GLU A 310 -28.18 42.38 4.96
CA GLU A 310 -27.49 43.68 5.08
C GLU A 310 -27.46 44.19 6.53
N LEU A 311 -28.54 43.97 7.28
CA LEU A 311 -28.63 44.23 8.71
C LEU A 311 -27.72 43.29 9.52
N ALA A 312 -27.68 42.00 9.18
CA ALA A 312 -26.79 41.04 9.82
C ALA A 312 -25.30 41.35 9.56
N ALA A 313 -24.94 41.70 8.33
CA ALA A 313 -23.58 42.10 7.96
C ALA A 313 -23.15 43.41 8.66
N SER A 314 -24.08 44.36 8.82
CA SER A 314 -23.83 45.61 9.55
C SER A 314 -23.72 45.42 11.07
N ALA A 315 -24.28 44.33 11.61
CA ALA A 315 -24.21 44.00 13.04
C ALA A 315 -22.95 43.18 13.42
N MET A 316 -22.24 42.62 12.42
CA MET A 316 -20.97 41.89 12.62
C MET A 316 -19.72 42.77 12.43
N LEU A 317 -19.88 44.05 12.04
CA LEU A 317 -18.83 45.08 11.99
C LEU A 317 -18.80 45.90 13.29
#